data_AF-M4FFK1-F1
#
_entry.id   AF-M4FFK1-F1
#
_cell.length_a   1.000
_cell.length_b   1.000
_cell.length_c   1.000
_cell.angle_alpha   90.00
_cell.angle_beta   90.00
_cell.angle_gamma   90.00
#
_symmetry.space_group_name_H-M   'P 1'
#
loop_
_entity.id
_entity.type
_entity.pdbx_description
1 polymer ?
#
loop_
_entity_poly.entity_id
_entity_poly.type
_entity_poly.pdbx_seq_one_letter_code
_entity_poly.pdbx_strand_id
1 'polypeptide(L)'
;MINNKQPRGERSKDVLLERSVVLKDLCSGFSETTEPHICLNKDIETNECLQNNGGCWEDKTINITACRVFVAAVQYDHSKGCKCPPGLKGVGLKYTVCESHDS
;
A
#
# COMPACT_ATOMS: atom_id res chain seq x y z
N MET A 1 -1.05 -22.89 46.01
CA MET A 1 -0.31 -21.82 45.32
C MET A 1 -0.92 -21.67 43.94
N ILE A 2 -1.69 -20.61 43.71
CA ILE A 2 -2.34 -20.37 42.42
C ILE A 2 -1.39 -19.45 41.64
N ASN A 3 -0.72 -19.98 40.61
CA ASN A 3 0.19 -19.21 39.78
C ASN A 3 -0.61 -18.32 38.82
N ASN A 4 -0.89 -17.10 39.24
CA ASN A 4 -1.39 -16.04 38.37
C ASN A 4 -0.24 -15.54 37.48
N LYS A 5 0.11 -16.31 36.44
CA LYS A 5 0.95 -15.79 35.35
C LYS A 5 0.07 -14.89 34.49
N GLN A 6 0.10 -13.58 34.77
CA GLN A 6 -0.37 -12.59 33.80
C GLN A 6 0.54 -12.66 32.56
N PRO A 7 0.02 -12.92 31.35
CA PRO A 7 0.79 -12.62 30.15
C PRO A 7 0.94 -11.10 30.07
N ARG A 8 2.18 -10.65 30.21
CA ARG A 8 2.61 -9.28 29.94
C ARG A 8 2.32 -8.99 28.45
N GLY A 9 1.20 -8.32 28.17
CA GLY A 9 1.00 -7.65 26.89
C GLY A 9 1.69 -6.29 26.95
N GLU A 10 2.83 -6.16 26.29
CA GLU A 10 3.55 -4.90 26.09
C GLU A 10 2.60 -3.81 25.60
N ARG A 11 2.68 -2.63 26.24
CA ARG A 11 2.11 -1.39 25.71
C ARG A 11 2.94 -0.99 24.49
N SER A 12 2.59 -1.54 23.34
CA SER A 12 3.19 -1.14 22.06
C SER A 12 2.73 0.28 21.74
N LYS A 13 3.69 1.19 21.79
CA LYS A 13 3.62 2.52 21.19
C LYS A 13 3.27 2.30 19.72
N ASP A 14 2.12 2.83 19.30
CA ASP A 14 1.65 2.87 17.91
C ASP A 14 1.79 1.54 17.16
N VAL A 15 0.96 0.55 17.51
CA VAL A 15 0.73 -0.60 16.62
C VAL A 15 0.06 -0.07 15.36
N LEU A 16 0.85 0.15 14.30
CA LEU A 16 0.31 0.23 12.95
C LEU A 16 -0.33 -1.13 12.66
N LEU A 17 -1.66 -1.20 12.81
CA LEU A 17 -2.38 -2.43 12.57
C LEU A 17 -2.35 -2.71 11.07
N GLU A 18 -1.60 -3.74 10.69
CA GLU A 18 -1.52 -4.21 9.31
C GLU A 18 -2.93 -4.44 8.76
N ARG A 19 -3.20 -3.95 7.53
CA ARG A 19 -4.54 -4.00 6.91
C ARG A 19 -5.12 -5.42 6.88
N SER A 20 -4.25 -6.42 6.71
CA SER A 20 -4.62 -7.84 6.71
C SER A 20 -5.06 -8.36 8.09
N VAL A 21 -4.57 -7.78 9.18
CA VAL A 21 -4.97 -8.13 10.56
C VAL A 21 -6.35 -7.53 10.85
N VAL A 22 -6.54 -6.24 10.51
CA VAL A 22 -7.86 -5.59 10.61
C VAL A 22 -8.92 -6.36 9.85
N LEU A 23 -8.60 -6.76 8.62
CA LEU A 23 -9.53 -7.48 7.75
C LEU A 23 -9.89 -8.85 8.34
N LYS A 24 -8.91 -9.61 8.86
CA LYS A 24 -9.17 -10.90 9.52
C LYS A 24 -10.10 -10.77 10.72
N ASP A 25 -9.87 -9.76 11.56
CA ASP A 25 -10.72 -9.52 12.73
C ASP A 25 -12.15 -9.17 12.31
N LEU A 26 -12.33 -8.33 11.28
CA LEU A 26 -13.65 -7.98 10.73
C LEU A 26 -14.37 -9.19 10.12
N CYS A 27 -13.64 -10.05 9.40
CA CYS A 27 -14.22 -11.19 8.69
C CYS A 27 -14.55 -12.37 9.63
N SER A 28 -13.93 -12.45 10.81
CA SER A 28 -14.19 -13.49 11.80
C SER A 28 -15.63 -13.53 12.35
N GLY A 29 -16.41 -12.47 12.13
CA GLY A 29 -17.82 -12.37 12.53
C GLY A 29 -18.82 -13.01 11.57
N PHE A 30 -18.39 -13.48 10.40
CA PHE A 30 -19.26 -14.10 9.40
C PHE A 30 -19.19 -15.63 9.47
N SER A 31 -20.33 -16.28 9.23
CA SER A 31 -20.38 -17.73 9.06
C SER A 31 -19.72 -18.15 7.75
N GLU A 32 -19.26 -19.40 7.69
CA GLU A 32 -18.71 -20.00 6.47
C GLU A 32 -19.61 -19.74 5.27
N THR A 33 -19.05 -19.30 4.14
CA THR A 33 -19.74 -18.93 2.88
C THR A 33 -20.62 -17.67 2.90
N THR A 34 -20.80 -17.02 4.05
CA THR A 34 -21.56 -15.76 4.18
C THR A 34 -20.68 -14.52 4.29
N GLU A 35 -19.37 -14.73 4.20
CA GLU A 35 -18.37 -13.67 4.23
C GLU A 35 -18.53 -12.71 3.04
N PRO A 36 -18.45 -11.39 3.27
CA PRO A 36 -18.39 -10.41 2.20
C PRO A 36 -17.21 -10.65 1.25
N HIS A 37 -17.33 -10.23 -0.02
CA HIS A 37 -16.26 -10.36 -1.01
C HIS A 37 -14.91 -9.76 -0.56
N ILE A 38 -14.91 -8.75 0.31
CA ILE A 38 -13.67 -8.17 0.86
C ILE A 38 -12.88 -9.18 1.71
N CYS A 39 -13.55 -10.14 2.34
CA CYS A 39 -12.93 -11.20 3.15
C CYS A 39 -12.35 -12.34 2.30
N LEU A 40 -12.85 -12.49 1.07
CA LEU A 40 -12.42 -13.50 0.12
C LEU A 40 -11.20 -13.05 -0.71
N ASN A 41 -10.95 -11.74 -0.78
CA ASN A 41 -9.79 -11.17 -1.46
C ASN A 41 -8.65 -10.95 -0.47
N LYS A 42 -7.46 -11.49 -0.80
CA LYS A 42 -6.25 -11.33 0.04
C LYS A 42 -5.64 -9.93 -0.05
N ASP A 43 -5.97 -9.20 -1.12
CA ASP A 43 -5.43 -7.88 -1.40
C ASP A 43 -6.56 -6.85 -1.41
N ILE A 44 -6.45 -5.84 -0.54
CA ILE A 44 -7.26 -4.63 -0.61
C ILE A 44 -6.45 -3.64 -1.44
N GLU A 45 -6.88 -3.37 -2.66
CA GLU A 45 -6.30 -2.30 -3.46
C GLU A 45 -6.77 -0.95 -2.93
N THR A 46 -5.90 -0.26 -2.19
CA THR A 46 -6.10 1.15 -1.82
C THR A 46 -5.42 2.04 -2.84
N ASN A 47 -6.07 3.14 -3.24
CA ASN A 47 -5.44 4.13 -4.09
C ASN A 47 -4.37 4.93 -3.31
N GLU A 48 -3.14 4.42 -3.32
CA GLU A 48 -1.98 5.02 -2.63
C GLU A 48 -1.66 6.44 -3.15
N CYS A 49 -2.09 6.80 -4.38
CA CYS A 49 -1.87 8.13 -4.95
C CYS A 49 -2.63 9.23 -4.22
N LEU A 50 -3.74 8.90 -3.53
CA LEU A 50 -4.50 9.89 -2.76
C LEU A 50 -3.71 10.44 -1.57
N GLN A 51 -2.75 9.66 -1.07
CA GLN A 51 -1.90 10.06 0.04
C GLN A 51 -0.50 10.40 -0.47
N ASN A 52 -0.17 11.70 -0.46
CA ASN A 52 1.14 12.21 -0.88
C ASN A 52 1.60 11.65 -2.25
N ASN A 53 0.67 11.50 -3.20
CA ASN A 53 0.95 10.98 -4.54
C ASN A 53 1.69 9.62 -4.54
N GLY A 54 1.47 8.78 -3.53
CA GLY A 54 2.16 7.49 -3.37
C GLY A 54 3.67 7.61 -3.12
N GLY A 55 4.18 8.83 -2.86
CA GLY A 55 5.61 9.15 -2.85
C GLY A 55 6.24 9.23 -4.24
N CYS A 56 5.44 9.24 -5.31
CA CYS A 56 5.91 9.35 -6.68
C CYS A 56 6.23 10.81 -7.04
N TRP A 57 7.08 10.99 -8.05
CA TRP A 57 7.32 12.29 -8.67
C TRP A 57 6.02 12.92 -9.21
N GLU A 58 5.91 14.24 -9.06
CA GLU A 58 4.81 15.07 -9.55
C GLU A 58 5.32 16.44 -9.96
N ASP A 59 4.87 16.92 -11.12
CA ASP A 59 4.95 18.32 -11.51
C ASP A 59 3.56 18.96 -11.41
N LYS A 60 3.39 19.77 -10.36
CA LYS A 60 2.13 20.47 -10.06
C LYS A 60 1.86 21.64 -11.00
N THR A 61 2.86 22.14 -11.73
CA THR A 61 2.70 23.29 -12.63
C THR A 61 1.96 22.91 -13.90
N ILE A 62 2.20 21.69 -14.38
CA ILE A 62 1.58 21.11 -15.60
C ILE A 62 0.66 19.92 -15.28
N ASN A 63 0.43 19.63 -14.00
CA ASN A 63 -0.45 18.56 -13.50
C ASN A 63 -0.09 17.16 -14.07
N ILE A 64 1.21 16.88 -14.15
CA ILE A 64 1.73 15.58 -14.61
C ILE A 64 2.31 14.84 -13.41
N THR A 65 1.95 13.56 -13.25
CA THR A 65 2.41 12.73 -12.15
C THR A 65 2.91 11.38 -12.64
N ALA A 66 3.89 10.83 -11.93
CA ALA A 66 4.32 9.46 -12.08
C ALA A 66 3.38 8.47 -11.36
N CYS A 67 2.48 8.91 -10.48
CA CYS A 67 1.57 7.99 -9.79
C CYS A 67 0.50 7.42 -10.73
N ARG A 68 0.32 6.11 -10.69
CA ARG A 68 -0.58 5.31 -11.51
C ARG A 68 -1.33 4.33 -10.61
N VAL A 69 -2.66 4.38 -10.67
CA VAL A 69 -3.53 3.41 -10.03
C VAL A 69 -3.71 2.25 -11.00
N PHE A 70 -3.02 1.13 -10.76
CA PHE A 70 -3.22 -0.08 -11.56
C PHE A 70 -4.24 -0.98 -10.85
N VAL A 71 -5.37 -1.25 -11.50
CA VAL A 71 -6.41 -2.20 -11.07
C VAL A 71 -5.99 -3.68 -11.21
N ALA A 72 -4.73 -3.90 -11.57
CA ALA A 72 -4.12 -5.21 -11.66
C ALA A 72 -2.67 -5.03 -11.27
N ALA A 73 -2.33 -5.37 -10.02
CA ALA A 73 -0.97 -5.50 -9.54
C ALA A 73 -0.25 -6.65 -10.28
N VAL A 74 0.04 -6.48 -11.57
CA VAL A 74 0.89 -7.38 -12.35
C VAL A 74 1.83 -6.54 -13.19
N GLN A 75 2.95 -6.11 -12.59
CA GLN A 75 4.26 -6.13 -13.27
C GLN A 75 5.37 -5.89 -12.25
N TYR A 76 5.93 -6.98 -11.71
CA TYR A 76 7.37 -7.29 -11.56
C TYR A 76 8.41 -6.21 -11.21
N ASP A 77 8.03 -5.10 -10.59
CA ASP A 77 9.02 -4.17 -10.03
C ASP A 77 8.50 -3.60 -8.72
N HIS A 78 9.35 -3.52 -7.71
CA HIS A 78 8.98 -3.21 -6.33
C HIS A 78 8.45 -1.77 -6.13
N SER A 79 8.34 -0.99 -7.21
CA SER A 79 7.64 0.28 -7.32
C SER A 79 6.14 0.07 -7.47
N LYS A 80 5.45 -0.19 -6.35
CA LYS A 80 4.00 -0.08 -6.31
C LYS A 80 3.57 1.32 -6.76
N GLY A 81 2.97 1.43 -7.95
CA GLY A 81 2.20 2.59 -8.37
C GLY A 81 2.95 3.79 -8.97
N CYS A 82 4.28 3.80 -9.10
CA CYS A 82 5.00 4.93 -9.72
C CYS A 82 5.61 4.55 -11.08
N LYS A 83 5.37 5.37 -12.12
CA LYS A 83 5.93 5.25 -13.48
C LYS A 83 6.09 6.63 -14.13
N CYS A 84 7.31 7.00 -14.52
CA CYS A 84 7.55 8.28 -15.19
C CYS A 84 6.78 8.42 -16.52
N PRO A 85 6.44 9.66 -16.92
CA PRO A 85 5.89 9.96 -18.23
C PRO A 85 6.80 9.49 -19.38
N PRO A 86 6.25 9.25 -20.59
CA PRO A 86 7.04 8.92 -21.76
C PRO A 86 8.15 9.94 -22.02
N GLY A 87 9.35 9.46 -22.38
CA GLY A 87 10.50 10.31 -22.67
C GLY A 87 11.35 10.70 -21.45
N LEU A 88 10.89 10.42 -20.23
CA LEU A 88 11.65 10.63 -19.00
C LEU A 88 12.09 9.30 -18.40
N LYS A 89 13.32 9.26 -17.89
CA LYS A 89 13.85 8.13 -17.14
C LYS A 89 13.62 8.37 -15.65
N GLY A 90 13.09 7.35 -14.98
CA GLY A 90 13.01 7.33 -13.52
C GLY A 90 14.37 7.12 -12.90
N VAL A 91 14.73 7.99 -11.96
CA VAL A 91 15.93 7.89 -11.13
C VAL A 91 15.54 7.89 -9.65
N GLY A 92 16.29 7.13 -8.84
CA GLY A 92 16.04 6.97 -7.40
C GLY A 92 15.05 5.85 -7.04
N LEU A 93 14.79 5.72 -5.74
CA LEU A 93 13.82 4.74 -5.22
C LEU A 93 12.41 5.16 -5.59
N LYS A 94 11.58 4.22 -6.08
CA LYS A 94 10.16 4.46 -6.40
C LYS A 94 9.87 5.65 -7.35
N TYR A 95 10.77 5.99 -8.29
CA TYR A 95 10.54 7.08 -9.26
C TYR A 95 10.25 8.44 -8.59
N THR A 96 10.97 8.78 -7.51
CA THR A 96 10.89 10.11 -6.87
C THR A 96 11.38 11.24 -7.76
N VAL A 97 12.17 10.93 -8.79
CA VAL A 97 12.70 11.90 -9.75
C VAL A 97 12.56 11.33 -11.18
N CYS A 98 12.08 12.16 -12.10
CA CYS A 98 11.97 11.86 -13.53
C CYS A 98 12.81 12.87 -14.32
N GLU A 99 13.81 12.41 -15.07
CA GLU A 99 14.76 13.27 -15.81
C GLU A 99 14.79 12.91 -17.29
N SER A 100 15.12 13.89 -18.14
CA SER A 100 15.35 13.65 -19.57
C SER A 100 16.58 12.77 -19.75
N HIS A 101 16.49 11.84 -20.70
CA HIS A 101 17.66 11.08 -21.13
C HIS A 101 18.51 11.97 -22.06
N ASP A 102 19.44 12.73 -21.51
CA ASP A 102 20.49 13.37 -22.31
C ASP A 102 21.39 12.25 -22.88
N SER A 103 21.35 12.08 -24.21
CA SER A 103 22.27 11.20 -24.94
C SER A 103 23.44 11.99 -25.47
#